data_AF-A0A529L530-F1
#
_entry.id   AF-A0A529L530-F1
#
_cell.length_a   1.000
_cell.length_b   1.000
_cell.length_c   1.000
_cell.angle_alpha   90.00
_cell.angle_beta   90.00
_cell.angle_gamma   90.00
#
_symmetry.space_group_name_H-M   'P 1'
#
loop_
_entity.id
_entity.type
_entity.pdbx_description
1 polymer ?
#
loop_
_entity_poly.entity_id
_entity_poly.type
_entity_poly.pdbx_seq_one_letter_code
_entity_poly.pdbx_strand_id
1 'polypeptide(L)' 'VGVLRCVTDFSWICYVSELAVSASAQGLGIGKGLLYEARRQLGPAVAIALISTPNSVGFYEGIGLTRISDAFWLMREC' A
#
# COMPACT_ATOMS: atom_id res chain seq x y z
N VAL A 1 -5.35 -16.17 1.22
CA VAL A 1 -6.37 -15.33 0.54
C VAL A 1 -5.81 -13.94 0.22
N GLY A 2 -5.10 -13.27 1.13
CA GLY A 2 -4.29 -12.09 0.80
C GLY A 2 -3.21 -11.82 1.86
N VAL A 3 -2.23 -10.99 1.53
CA VAL A 3 -1.12 -10.59 2.42
C VAL A 3 -0.71 -9.15 2.14
N LEU A 4 -0.31 -8.44 3.20
CA LEU A 4 0.35 -7.14 3.14
C LEU A 4 1.65 -7.22 3.94
N ARG A 5 2.78 -6.91 3.33
CA ARG A 5 4.09 -6.77 4.00
C ARG A 5 4.56 -5.32 3.89
N CYS A 6 4.99 -4.76 5.01
CA CYS A 6 5.45 -3.38 5.08
C CYS A 6 6.59 -3.22 6.09
N VAL A 7 7.28 -2.09 5.98
CA VAL A 7 8.30 -1.63 6.93
C VAL A 7 7.88 -0.25 7.42
N THR A 8 7.94 -0.01 8.72
CA THR A 8 7.52 1.25 9.33
C THR A 8 8.45 1.65 10.47
N ASP A 9 8.59 2.96 10.66
CA ASP A 9 9.23 3.57 11.82
C ASP A 9 8.25 3.84 12.98
N PHE A 10 6.96 3.53 12.80
CA PHE A 10 5.85 3.80 13.72
C PHE A 10 5.66 5.29 14.09
N SER A 11 6.26 6.21 13.34
CA SER A 11 6.20 7.64 13.64
C SER A 11 5.82 8.50 12.43
N TRP A 12 6.38 8.22 11.26
CA TRP A 12 6.19 9.05 10.07
C TRP A 12 5.60 8.25 8.92
N ILE A 13 6.16 7.09 8.59
CA ILE A 13 5.76 6.35 7.39
C ILE A 13 5.80 4.84 7.57
N CYS A 14 4.91 4.19 6.84
CA CYS A 14 4.85 2.77 6.59
C CYS A 14 4.94 2.55 5.08
N TYR A 15 6.02 1.94 4.62
CA TYR A 15 6.21 1.57 3.23
C TYR A 15 5.71 0.14 2.99
N VAL A 16 4.65 0.00 2.20
CA VAL A 16 4.10 -1.31 1.79
C VAL A 16 4.94 -1.85 0.64
N SER A 17 5.73 -2.86 0.94
CA SER A 17 6.59 -3.54 -0.04
C SER A 17 5.81 -4.55 -0.88
N GLU A 18 4.80 -5.20 -0.28
CA GLU A 18 3.97 -6.19 -0.96
C GLU A 18 2.52 -6.06 -0.52
N LEU A 19 1.60 -6.05 -1.48
CA LEU A 19 0.16 -6.20 -1.28
C LEU A 19 -0.34 -7.19 -2.34
N ALA A 20 -0.73 -8.38 -1.91
CA ALA A 20 -1.16 -9.44 -2.81
C ALA A 20 -2.48 -10.06 -2.35
N VAL A 21 -3.36 -10.35 -3.30
CA VAL A 21 -4.62 -11.07 -3.08
C VAL A 21 -4.66 -12.23 -4.08
N SER A 22 -4.98 -13.43 -3.59
CA SER A 22 -5.16 -14.62 -4.42
C SER A 22 -6.13 -14.32 -5.56
N ALA A 23 -5.82 -14.75 -6.79
CA ALA A 23 -6.61 -14.42 -7.98
C ALA A 23 -8.11 -14.74 -7.83
N SER A 24 -8.43 -15.90 -7.26
CA SER A 24 -9.81 -16.34 -6.98
C SER A 24 -10.56 -15.50 -5.95
N ALA A 25 -9.88 -14.60 -5.23
CA ALA A 25 -10.45 -13.74 -4.20
C ALA A 25 -10.28 -12.24 -4.51
N GLN A 26 -9.80 -11.89 -5.70
CA GLN A 26 -9.76 -10.50 -6.17
C GLN A 26 -11.18 -9.97 -6.40
N GLY A 27 -11.36 -8.64 -6.31
CA GLY A 27 -12.67 -7.99 -6.42
C GLY A 27 -13.52 -8.05 -5.14
N LEU A 28 -13.17 -8.88 -4.16
CA LEU A 28 -13.91 -9.02 -2.88
C LEU A 28 -13.51 -7.98 -1.81
N GLY A 29 -12.80 -6.91 -2.19
CA GLY A 29 -12.39 -5.84 -1.25
C GLY A 29 -11.24 -6.19 -0.29
N ILE A 30 -10.62 -7.37 -0.43
CA ILE A 30 -9.56 -7.84 0.50
C ILE A 30 -8.35 -6.89 0.54
N GLY A 31 -7.87 -6.43 -0.62
CA GLY A 31 -6.73 -5.50 -0.67
C GLY A 31 -7.00 -4.18 0.06
N LYS A 32 -8.22 -3.66 -0.07
CA LYS A 32 -8.68 -2.47 0.66
C LYS A 32 -8.73 -2.75 2.17
N GLY A 33 -9.27 -3.91 2.56
CA GLY A 33 -9.32 -4.34 3.96
C GLY A 33 -7.93 -4.46 4.60
N LEU A 34 -6.96 -5.02 3.89
CA LEU A 34 -5.58 -5.13 4.37
C LEU A 34 -4.94 -3.75 4.62
N LEU A 35 -5.11 -2.79 3.71
CA LEU A 35 -4.62 -1.42 3.89
C LEU A 35 -5.32 -0.69 5.04
N TYR A 36 -6.62 -0.89 5.20
CA TYR A 36 -7.39 -0.30 6.30
C TYR A 36 -7.00 -0.87 7.65
N GLU A 37 -6.71 -2.17 7.72
CA GLU A 37 -6.23 -2.79 8.95
C GLU A 37 -4.83 -2.28 9.31
N ALA A 38 -3.93 -2.14 8.33
CA ALA A 38 -2.63 -1.49 8.56
C ALA A 38 -2.81 -0.05 9.08
N ARG A 39 -3.69 0.75 8.46
CA ARG A 39 -4.02 2.11 8.91
C ARG A 39 -4.57 2.14 10.34
N ARG A 40 -5.44 1.19 10.68
CA ARG A 40 -6.02 1.06 12.03
C ARG A 40 -4.96 0.75 13.08
N GLN A 41 -4.01 -0.13 12.79
CA GLN A 41 -2.93 -0.50 13.71
C GLN A 41 -1.90 0.63 13.89
N LEU A 42 -1.56 1.33 12.81
CA LEU A 42 -0.53 2.39 12.84
C LEU A 42 -1.07 3.72 13.39
N GLY A 43 -2.38 3.92 13.35
CA GLY A 43 -3.02 5.16 13.79
C GLY A 43 -2.79 6.33 12.82
N PRO A 44 -3.42 7.49 13.09
CA PRO A 44 -3.56 8.57 12.12
C PRO A 44 -2.26 9.29 11.75
N ALA A 45 -1.26 9.26 12.64
CA ALA A 45 0.00 10.00 12.49
C ALA A 45 0.99 9.36 11.50
N VAL A 46 0.85 8.07 11.20
CA VAL A 46 1.75 7.34 10.29
C VAL A 46 1.18 7.32 8.87
N ALA A 47 1.91 7.85 7.91
CA ALA A 47 1.56 7.78 6.49
C ALA A 47 1.73 6.35 5.94
N ILE A 48 0.95 5.97 4.93
CA ILE A 48 1.13 4.70 4.21
C ILE A 48 1.50 5.01 2.77
N ALA A 49 2.62 4.48 2.30
CA ALA A 49 3.12 4.69 0.95
C ALA A 49 3.47 3.36 0.27
N LEU A 50 3.39 3.32 -1.06
CA LEU A 50 3.72 2.17 -1.89
C LEU A 50 4.06 2.62 -3.31
N ILE A 51 4.73 1.75 -4.06
CA ILE A 51 4.94 1.92 -5.50
C ILE A 51 3.94 1.04 -6.25
N SER A 52 3.02 1.68 -7.00
CA SER A 52 1.99 0.97 -7.76
C SER A 52 2.51 0.50 -9.11
N THR A 53 2.01 -0.63 -9.60
CA THR A 53 2.07 -0.94 -11.03
C THR A 53 1.07 -0.07 -11.80
N PRO A 54 1.26 0.19 -13.11
CA PRO A 54 0.33 0.99 -13.90
C PRO A 54 -1.12 0.50 -13.84
N ASN A 55 -1.33 -0.82 -13.83
CA ASN A 55 -2.66 -1.43 -13.83
C ASN A 55 -3.38 -1.33 -12.47
N SER A 56 -2.64 -1.07 -11.38
CA SER A 56 -3.20 -0.99 -10.03
C SER A 56 -3.51 0.44 -9.59
N VAL A 57 -3.17 1.47 -10.39
CA VAL A 57 -3.27 2.84 -9.87
C VAL A 57 -4.71 3.27 -9.59
N GLY A 58 -5.64 2.94 -10.50
CA GLY A 58 -7.06 3.26 -10.30
C GLY A 58 -7.66 2.58 -9.07
N PHE A 59 -7.12 1.43 -8.65
CA PHE A 59 -7.51 0.79 -7.39
C PHE A 59 -7.09 1.66 -6.19
N TYR A 60 -5.85 2.14 -6.13
CA TYR A 60 -5.36 2.96 -5.01
C TYR A 60 -6.04 4.33 -4.94
N GLU A 61 -6.21 5.00 -6.08
CA GLU A 61 -6.96 6.26 -6.17
C GLU A 61 -8.42 6.05 -5.73
N GLY A 62 -9.06 4.96 -6.18
CA GLY A 62 -10.45 4.63 -5.84
C GLY A 62 -10.69 4.29 -4.36
N ILE A 63 -9.65 3.94 -3.59
CA ILE A 63 -9.75 3.72 -2.14
C ILE A 63 -9.25 4.91 -1.30
N GLY A 64 -8.91 6.04 -1.95
CA GLY A 64 -8.59 7.30 -1.29
C GLY A 64 -7.11 7.56 -1.04
N LEU A 65 -6.19 6.81 -1.68
CA LEU A 65 -4.78 7.16 -1.66
C LEU A 65 -4.50 8.28 -2.66
N THR A 66 -3.64 9.22 -2.26
CA THR A 66 -3.18 10.32 -3.13
C THR A 66 -1.92 9.90 -3.88
N ARG A 67 -1.92 10.09 -5.20
CA ARG A 67 -0.72 9.91 -6.03
C ARG A 67 0.30 11.03 -5.73
N ILE A 68 1.57 10.67 -5.58
CA ILE A 68 2.67 11.62 -5.41
C ILE A 68 3.42 11.74 -6.74
N SER A 69 3.35 12.91 -7.38
CA SER A 69 4.02 13.21 -8.67
C SER A 69 5.53 13.41 -8.54
N ASP A 70 5.96 14.03 -7.45
CA ASP A 70 7.34 14.48 -7.23
C ASP A 70 8.18 13.46 -6.43
N ALA A 71 7.85 12.18 -6.58
CA ALA A 71 8.60 11.11 -5.94
C ALA A 71 9.86 10.79 -6.76
N PHE A 72 11.02 10.78 -6.08
CA PHE A 72 12.30 10.39 -6.67
C PHE A 72 12.74 9.05 -6.09
N TRP A 73 13.29 8.19 -6.94
CA TRP A 73 13.70 6.84 -6.55
C TRP A 73 15.15 6.58 -7.00
N LEU A 74 15.99 6.19 -6.04
CA LEU A 74 17.30 5.64 -6.33
C LEU A 74 17.17 4.11 -6.37
N MET A 75 17.48 3.54 -7.53
CA MET A 75 17.46 2.09 -7.70
C MET A 75 18.51 1.43 -6.81
N ARG A 76 18.18 0.24 -6.30
CA ARG A 76 19.13 -0.57 -5.54
C ARG A 76 20.22 -1.07 -6.49
N GLU A 77 21.46 -1.09 -6.02
CA GLU A 77 22.55 -1.85 -6.62
C GLU A 77 22.37 -3.31 -6.18
N CYS A 78 22.23 -4.23 -7.13
CA CYS A 78 22.11 -5.66 -6.89
C CYS A 78 23.47 -6.34 -7.03
#